data_AF-A0AA46NCE8-F1
#
_entry.id   AF-A0AA46NCE8-F1
#
_cell.length_a   1.000
_cell.length_b   1.000
_cell.length_c   1.000
_cell.angle_alpha   90.00
_cell.angle_beta   90.00
_cell.angle_gamma   90.00
#
_symmetry.space_group_name_H-M   'P 1'
#
loop_
_entity.id
_entity.type
_entity.pdbx_description
1 polymer ?
#
loop_
_entity_poly.entity_id
_entity_poly.type
_entity_poly.pdbx_seq_one_letter_code
_entity_poly.pdbx_strand_id
1 'polypeptide(L)'
;MKTIVPKISSSLSKMWNKVLTLNNSLFPALKEELRLEELSHKEQKLISILDFAQIEKNITVVSITNTPKDREEIARAFIAKSVYNFQTTRDLIDRLHCDRVLRIVCGWRYKNDIPSESKFSRVFKELSEMQIAQKAHEQFVKEYLSDKTFFYNAIDSTKIPLRQKPVKIKKEKPKLKKRGRPKKGEIREPIRPTILEQQQEMQSVEEKLTLVSTDCGVGIKQNSKGNREIWIGAKLHISAVDGDIPMSHLQITKNNPQFKLN
;
A
#
# COMPACT_ATOMS: atom_id res chain seq x y z
N MET A 1 -30.91 6.73 -13.85
CA MET A 1 -30.43 5.74 -12.86
C MET A 1 -30.26 6.49 -11.55
N LYS A 2 -31.12 6.23 -10.57
CA LYS A 2 -31.09 6.94 -9.27
C LYS A 2 -29.76 6.60 -8.59
N THR A 3 -28.96 7.61 -8.28
CA THR A 3 -27.80 7.51 -7.41
C THR A 3 -28.31 7.11 -6.02
N ILE A 4 -28.28 5.82 -5.75
CA ILE A 4 -28.48 5.28 -4.41
C ILE A 4 -27.18 5.59 -3.67
N VAL A 5 -27.07 6.81 -3.16
CA VAL A 5 -26.17 7.08 -2.04
C VAL A 5 -26.83 6.35 -0.88
N PRO A 6 -26.23 5.27 -0.33
CA PRO A 6 -26.81 4.58 0.79
C PRO A 6 -26.98 5.59 1.95
N LYS A 7 -28.03 5.44 2.75
CA LYS A 7 -28.28 6.25 3.95
C LYS A 7 -27.09 6.16 4.92
N ILE A 8 -26.06 6.97 4.70
CA ILE A 8 -24.88 7.14 5.58
C ILE A 8 -25.18 8.21 6.66
N SER A 9 -26.46 8.38 7.03
CA SER A 9 -26.92 9.61 7.69
C SER A 9 -26.73 9.67 9.21
N SER A 10 -26.09 8.69 9.86
CA SER A 10 -25.91 8.73 11.33
C SER A 10 -24.47 8.99 11.79
N SER A 11 -23.49 9.02 10.88
CA SER A 11 -22.11 9.36 11.22
C SER A 11 -21.40 10.07 10.05
N LEU A 12 -21.96 11.21 9.62
CA LEU A 12 -21.17 12.13 8.81
C LEU A 12 -19.97 12.54 9.68
N SER A 13 -18.76 12.19 9.23
CA SER A 13 -17.53 12.41 9.97
C SER A 13 -17.36 13.90 10.32
N LYS A 14 -16.46 14.20 11.27
CA LYS A 14 -16.01 15.58 11.54
C LYS A 14 -15.54 16.30 10.26
N MET A 15 -15.11 15.56 9.24
CA MET A 15 -14.67 16.09 7.95
C MET A 15 -15.85 16.55 7.09
N TRP A 16 -16.94 15.79 6.97
CA TRP A 16 -18.16 16.26 6.31
C TRP A 16 -18.73 17.49 6.99
N ASN A 17 -18.71 17.53 8.32
CA ASN A 17 -19.14 18.72 9.05
C ASN A 17 -18.21 19.92 8.77
N LYS A 18 -16.88 19.74 8.70
CA LYS A 18 -15.95 20.81 8.27
C LYS A 18 -16.24 21.27 6.84
N VAL A 19 -16.41 20.36 5.89
CA VAL A 19 -16.73 20.65 4.48
C VAL A 19 -18.09 21.34 4.35
N LEU A 20 -19.12 20.90 5.09
CA LEU A 20 -20.43 21.54 5.18
C LEU A 20 -20.35 22.93 5.81
N THR A 21 -19.54 23.11 6.85
CA THR A 21 -19.35 24.41 7.52
C THR A 21 -18.64 25.40 6.59
N LEU A 22 -17.70 24.91 5.76
CA LEU A 22 -17.03 25.69 4.72
C LEU A 22 -17.97 26.02 3.55
N ASN A 23 -18.78 25.04 3.11
CA ASN A 23 -19.86 25.24 2.16
C ASN A 23 -20.96 26.14 2.71
N ASN A 24 -21.07 26.33 4.03
CA ASN A 24 -22.01 27.24 4.68
C ASN A 24 -21.36 28.55 5.13
N SER A 25 -20.24 28.94 4.51
CA SER A 25 -19.73 30.31 4.61
C SER A 25 -20.83 31.31 4.25
N LEU A 26 -21.02 32.31 5.13
CA LEU A 26 -22.10 33.31 5.23
C LEU A 26 -22.43 34.15 3.97
N PHE A 27 -21.76 33.94 2.84
CA PHE A 27 -21.88 34.77 1.64
C PHE A 27 -22.11 33.93 0.38
N PRO A 28 -23.36 33.86 -0.12
CA PRO A 28 -23.72 33.19 -1.36
C PRO A 28 -22.92 33.67 -2.59
N ALA A 29 -22.59 34.97 -2.65
CA ALA A 29 -21.80 35.57 -3.73
C ALA A 29 -20.38 34.98 -3.86
N LEU A 30 -19.77 34.56 -2.74
CA LEU A 30 -18.45 33.90 -2.75
C LEU A 30 -18.54 32.44 -3.24
N LYS A 31 -19.72 31.79 -3.20
CA LYS A 31 -19.90 30.42 -3.71
C LYS A 31 -19.92 30.38 -5.24
N GLU A 32 -20.58 31.35 -5.85
CA GLU A 32 -20.63 31.53 -7.30
C GLU A 32 -19.23 31.88 -7.84
N GLU A 33 -18.49 32.77 -7.18
CA GLU A 33 -17.13 33.16 -7.59
C GLU A 33 -16.10 32.02 -7.43
N LEU A 34 -16.32 31.12 -6.46
CA LEU A 34 -15.46 29.96 -6.19
C LEU A 34 -15.87 28.68 -6.93
N ARG A 35 -16.96 28.70 -7.73
CA ARG A 35 -17.53 27.52 -8.41
C ARG A 35 -17.76 26.34 -7.45
N LEU A 36 -18.19 26.62 -6.22
CA LEU A 36 -18.44 25.62 -5.18
C LEU A 36 -19.77 24.87 -5.36
N GLU A 37 -20.50 25.15 -6.43
CA GLU A 37 -21.90 24.70 -6.59
C GLU A 37 -22.01 23.18 -6.72
N GLU A 38 -21.01 22.50 -7.27
CA GLU A 38 -20.97 21.04 -7.31
C GLU A 38 -19.54 20.52 -7.12
N LEU A 39 -19.30 19.82 -6.00
CA LEU A 39 -18.07 19.07 -5.80
C LEU A 39 -17.86 18.13 -6.99
N SER A 40 -16.68 18.15 -7.59
CA SER A 40 -16.35 17.25 -8.69
C SER A 40 -16.52 15.79 -8.25
N HIS A 41 -16.88 14.89 -9.16
CA HIS A 41 -16.96 13.45 -8.87
C HIS A 41 -15.67 12.91 -8.20
N LYS A 42 -14.49 13.45 -8.56
CA LYS A 42 -13.22 13.09 -7.92
C LYS A 42 -13.10 13.59 -6.48
N GLU A 43 -13.62 14.78 -6.19
CA GLU A 43 -13.62 15.38 -4.85
C GLU A 43 -14.59 14.64 -3.94
N GLN A 44 -15.80 14.34 -4.44
CA GLN A 44 -16.78 13.53 -3.72
C GLN A 44 -16.22 12.14 -3.40
N LYS A 45 -15.57 11.51 -4.38
CA LYS A 45 -14.88 10.23 -4.19
C LYS A 45 -13.77 10.34 -3.13
N LEU A 46 -12.94 11.38 -3.19
CA LEU A 46 -11.89 11.60 -2.19
C LEU A 46 -12.48 11.74 -0.78
N ILE A 47 -13.52 12.56 -0.61
CA ILE A 47 -14.19 12.76 0.67
C ILE A 47 -14.73 11.43 1.20
N SER A 48 -15.46 10.68 0.37
CA SER A 48 -15.99 9.37 0.77
C SER A 48 -14.91 8.39 1.22
N ILE A 49 -13.76 8.37 0.54
CA ILE A 49 -12.62 7.49 0.90
C ILE A 49 -11.99 7.95 2.22
N LEU A 50 -11.86 9.25 2.44
CA LEU A 50 -11.29 9.80 3.67
C LEU A 50 -12.19 9.52 4.89
N ASP A 51 -13.50 9.68 4.73
CA ASP A 51 -14.48 9.35 5.78
C ASP A 51 -14.47 7.88 6.15
N PHE A 52 -14.23 7.06 5.13
CA PHE A 52 -14.24 5.62 5.24
C PHE A 52 -12.94 5.08 5.85
N ALA A 53 -11.79 5.54 5.35
CA ALA A 53 -10.48 5.05 5.75
C ALA A 53 -10.05 5.53 7.14
N GLN A 54 -10.58 6.67 7.61
CA GLN A 54 -10.33 7.26 8.94
C GLN A 54 -8.86 7.20 9.38
N ILE A 55 -7.96 7.50 8.43
CA ILE A 55 -6.52 7.27 8.58
C ILE A 55 -5.93 8.00 9.80
N GLU A 56 -6.54 9.12 10.16
CA GLU A 56 -6.21 9.94 11.34
C GLU A 56 -6.12 9.12 12.63
N LYS A 57 -7.00 8.13 12.81
CA LYS A 57 -7.03 7.30 14.02
C LYS A 57 -5.75 6.47 14.22
N ASN A 58 -5.08 6.14 13.12
CA ASN A 58 -3.88 5.30 13.13
C ASN A 58 -2.58 6.11 13.22
N ILE A 59 -2.67 7.45 13.16
CA ILE A 59 -1.52 8.34 13.29
C ILE A 59 -1.33 8.68 14.77
N THR A 60 -0.46 7.93 15.43
CA THR A 60 -0.07 8.23 16.82
C THR A 60 1.06 9.26 16.82
N VAL A 61 0.75 10.48 17.27
CA VAL A 61 1.76 11.51 17.50
C VAL A 61 2.14 11.52 18.98
N VAL A 62 3.31 11.00 19.32
CA VAL A 62 3.86 11.10 20.68
C VAL A 62 4.99 12.12 20.65
N SER A 63 4.76 13.30 21.23
CA SER A 63 5.84 14.26 21.49
C SER A 63 5.49 15.09 22.71
N ILE A 64 6.42 15.13 23.67
CA ILE A 64 6.23 15.85 24.94
C ILE A 64 6.39 17.37 24.75
N THR A 65 7.15 17.83 23.75
CA THR A 65 7.53 19.25 23.62
C THR A 65 7.21 19.89 22.27
N ASN A 66 7.44 19.21 21.14
CA ASN A 66 7.18 19.75 19.81
C ASN A 66 6.31 18.79 18.97
N THR A 67 5.01 19.05 18.92
CA THR A 67 4.06 18.24 18.17
C THR A 67 4.33 18.33 16.68
N PRO A 68 4.69 17.22 16.00
CA PRO A 68 4.92 17.25 14.57
C PRO A 68 3.62 17.61 13.84
N LYS A 69 3.60 18.85 13.32
CA LYS A 69 2.50 19.39 12.53
C LYS A 69 2.45 18.73 11.14
N ASP A 70 1.25 18.74 10.57
CA ASP A 70 0.92 18.39 9.18
C ASP A 70 0.90 16.88 8.83
N ARG A 71 0.92 15.98 9.82
CA ARG A 71 0.97 14.53 9.57
C ARG A 71 -0.34 13.96 9.04
N GLU A 72 -1.44 14.36 9.64
CA GLU A 72 -2.77 13.98 9.17
C GLU A 72 -3.02 14.55 7.77
N GLU A 73 -2.71 15.83 7.57
CA GLU A 73 -2.92 16.55 6.31
C GLU A 73 -2.11 15.94 5.17
N ILE A 74 -0.85 15.59 5.42
CA ILE A 74 -0.01 14.89 4.45
C ILE A 74 -0.57 13.49 4.16
N ALA A 75 -1.06 12.75 5.16
CA ALA A 75 -1.68 11.45 4.93
C ALA A 75 -2.94 11.57 4.05
N ARG A 76 -3.80 12.56 4.31
CA ARG A 76 -4.95 12.87 3.44
C ARG A 76 -4.51 13.23 2.02
N ALA A 77 -3.44 14.02 1.88
CA ALA A 77 -2.87 14.40 0.59
C ALA A 77 -2.33 13.20 -0.20
N PHE A 78 -1.78 12.18 0.47
CA PHE A 78 -1.36 10.95 -0.22
C PHE A 78 -2.56 10.13 -0.73
N ILE A 79 -3.70 10.14 -0.04
CA ILE A 79 -4.94 9.57 -0.59
C ILE A 79 -5.41 10.41 -1.78
N ALA A 80 -5.38 11.73 -1.67
CA ALA A 80 -5.69 12.61 -2.80
C ALA A 80 -4.81 12.29 -4.01
N LYS A 81 -3.52 12.03 -3.78
CA LYS A 81 -2.58 11.61 -4.83
C LYS A 81 -3.06 10.37 -5.59
N SER A 82 -3.55 9.35 -4.87
CA SER A 82 -4.02 8.11 -5.50
C SER A 82 -5.36 8.29 -6.22
N VAL A 83 -6.30 9.05 -5.64
CA VAL A 83 -7.62 9.32 -6.25
C VAL A 83 -7.50 10.14 -7.53
N TYR A 84 -6.61 11.13 -7.54
CA TYR A 84 -6.37 11.97 -8.72
C TYR A 84 -5.36 11.37 -9.70
N ASN A 85 -4.70 10.27 -9.32
CA ASN A 85 -3.68 9.57 -10.11
C ASN A 85 -2.49 10.47 -10.48
N PHE A 86 -1.99 11.25 -9.52
CA PHE A 86 -0.78 12.06 -9.75
C PHE A 86 0.47 11.17 -9.71
N GLN A 87 1.35 11.34 -10.69
CA GLN A 87 2.55 10.53 -10.80
C GLN A 87 3.58 10.91 -9.72
N THR A 88 3.87 12.21 -9.55
CA THR A 88 4.90 12.68 -8.63
C THR A 88 4.32 13.42 -7.42
N THR A 89 5.12 13.56 -6.37
CA THR A 89 4.80 14.38 -5.19
C THR A 89 4.81 15.88 -5.51
N ARG A 90 5.62 16.30 -6.49
CA ARG A 90 5.64 17.70 -6.97
C ARG A 90 4.32 18.07 -7.61
N ASP A 91 3.81 17.24 -8.52
CA ASP A 91 2.52 17.49 -9.18
C ASP A 91 1.38 17.63 -8.15
N LEU A 92 1.43 16.83 -7.08
CA LEU A 92 0.49 16.94 -5.96
C LEU A 92 0.62 18.30 -5.26
N ILE A 93 1.84 18.72 -4.92
CA ILE A 93 2.09 20.00 -4.23
C ILE A 93 1.68 21.18 -5.12
N ASP A 94 2.05 21.16 -6.39
CA ASP A 94 1.68 22.20 -7.36
C ASP A 94 0.15 22.30 -7.48
N ARG A 95 -0.53 21.14 -7.57
CA ARG A 95 -2.00 21.12 -7.58
C ARG A 95 -2.57 21.64 -6.27
N LEU A 96 -2.00 21.28 -5.13
CA LEU A 96 -2.41 21.80 -3.82
C LEU A 96 -2.18 23.30 -3.68
N HIS A 97 -1.29 23.94 -4.45
CA HIS A 97 -1.15 25.41 -4.50
C HIS A 97 -2.18 26.05 -5.43
N CYS A 98 -2.50 25.43 -6.56
CA CYS A 98 -3.50 25.94 -7.50
C CYS A 98 -4.93 25.79 -6.96
N ASP A 99 -5.30 24.59 -6.54
CA ASP A 99 -6.66 24.21 -6.20
C ASP A 99 -6.99 24.49 -4.74
N ARG A 100 -8.04 25.28 -4.51
CA ARG A 100 -8.50 25.62 -3.16
C ARG A 100 -9.31 24.50 -2.52
N VAL A 101 -10.16 23.82 -3.29
CA VAL A 101 -11.06 22.79 -2.74
C VAL A 101 -10.23 21.60 -2.27
N LEU A 102 -9.35 21.10 -3.14
CA LEU A 102 -8.45 20.00 -2.82
C LEU A 102 -7.58 20.29 -1.59
N ARG A 103 -7.03 21.51 -1.50
CA ARG A 103 -6.20 21.96 -0.38
C ARG A 103 -6.98 21.93 0.94
N ILE A 104 -8.21 22.41 0.93
CA ILE A 104 -9.09 22.44 2.10
C ILE A 104 -9.52 21.02 2.50
N VAL A 105 -9.86 20.15 1.54
CA VAL A 105 -10.22 18.75 1.81
C VAL A 105 -9.06 17.99 2.45
N CYS A 106 -7.82 18.27 2.05
CA CYS A 106 -6.64 17.69 2.69
C CYS A 106 -6.39 18.24 4.11
N GLY A 107 -6.93 19.43 4.43
CA GLY A 107 -6.86 20.04 5.75
C GLY A 107 -6.04 21.34 5.84
N TRP A 108 -5.49 21.83 4.72
CA TRP A 108 -4.77 23.10 4.70
C TRP A 108 -5.70 24.27 4.40
N ARG A 109 -5.57 25.34 5.19
CA ARG A 109 -6.34 26.57 4.98
C ARG A 109 -5.67 27.51 4.00
N TYR A 110 -4.36 27.71 4.15
CA TYR A 110 -3.59 28.64 3.32
C TYR A 110 -2.53 27.92 2.48
N LYS A 111 -2.11 28.57 1.38
CA LYS A 111 -1.04 28.05 0.51
C LYS A 111 0.31 27.98 1.22
N ASN A 112 0.54 28.89 2.17
CA ASN A 112 1.81 29.00 2.90
C ASN A 112 1.99 27.89 3.95
N ASP A 113 0.89 27.21 4.33
CA ASP A 113 0.93 26.10 5.28
C ASP A 113 1.41 24.80 4.64
N ILE A 114 1.49 24.74 3.29
CA ILE A 114 1.86 23.54 2.56
C ILE A 114 3.35 23.24 2.79
N PRO A 115 3.68 22.06 3.34
CA PRO A 115 5.06 21.65 3.55
C PRO A 115 5.85 21.46 2.25
N SER A 116 7.18 21.58 2.35
CA SER A 116 8.08 21.26 1.24
C SER A 116 8.09 19.77 0.88
N GLU A 117 8.51 19.44 -0.35
CA GLU A 117 8.62 18.06 -0.85
C GLU A 117 9.50 17.16 0.06
N SER A 118 10.55 17.72 0.64
CA SER A 118 11.42 16.98 1.56
C SER A 118 10.70 16.57 2.85
N LYS A 119 9.79 17.41 3.36
CA LYS A 119 8.94 17.06 4.50
C LYS A 119 7.95 15.97 4.12
N PHE A 120 7.27 16.06 2.96
CA PHE A 120 6.41 14.98 2.44
C PHE A 120 7.13 13.63 2.39
N SER A 121 8.36 13.61 1.90
CA SER A 121 9.16 12.37 1.81
C SER A 121 9.50 11.79 3.18
N ARG A 122 9.87 12.64 4.15
CA ARG A 122 10.15 12.21 5.53
C ARG A 122 8.90 11.66 6.22
N VAL A 123 7.78 12.37 6.08
CA VAL A 123 6.49 11.92 6.63
C VAL A 123 6.08 10.59 6.00
N PHE A 124 6.19 10.44 4.69
CA PHE A 124 5.86 9.18 4.02
C PHE A 124 6.66 8.00 4.59
N LYS A 125 7.94 8.21 4.89
CA LYS A 125 8.78 7.19 5.55
C LYS A 125 8.21 6.81 6.93
N GLU A 126 7.87 7.80 7.76
CA GLU A 126 7.25 7.57 9.07
C GLU A 126 5.90 6.83 8.95
N LEU A 127 5.04 7.24 8.00
CA LEU A 127 3.74 6.58 7.76
C LEU A 127 3.91 5.12 7.31
N SER A 128 4.97 4.84 6.53
CA SER A 128 5.31 3.49 6.09
C SER A 128 5.81 2.62 7.24
N GLU A 129 6.64 3.17 8.13
CA GLU A 129 7.11 2.47 9.34
C GLU A 129 5.94 2.15 10.29
N MET A 130 4.94 3.04 10.37
CA MET A 130 3.71 2.81 11.14
C MET A 130 2.71 1.84 10.48
N GLN A 131 2.96 1.41 9.24
CA GLN A 131 2.12 0.50 8.46
C GLN A 131 0.65 0.96 8.35
N ILE A 132 0.43 2.26 8.19
CA ILE A 132 -0.90 2.87 8.25
C ILE A 132 -1.85 2.32 7.18
N ALA A 133 -1.35 2.11 5.96
CA ALA A 133 -2.15 1.53 4.87
C ALA A 133 -2.62 0.11 5.21
N GLN A 134 -1.77 -0.71 5.84
CA GLN A 134 -2.11 -2.07 6.25
C GLN A 134 -3.18 -2.05 7.35
N LYS A 135 -3.02 -1.20 8.36
CA LYS A 135 -4.00 -1.03 9.45
C LYS A 135 -5.36 -0.54 8.95
N ALA A 136 -5.36 0.45 8.04
CA ALA A 136 -6.60 0.95 7.43
C ALA A 136 -7.30 -0.14 6.61
N HIS A 137 -6.52 -0.95 5.85
CA HIS A 137 -7.07 -2.07 5.10
C HIS A 137 -7.61 -3.18 6.02
N GLU A 138 -6.90 -3.51 7.09
CA GLU A 138 -7.35 -4.49 8.08
C GLU A 138 -8.65 -4.06 8.75
N GLN A 139 -8.74 -2.78 9.17
CA GLN A 139 -9.96 -2.21 9.73
C GLN A 139 -11.11 -2.29 8.73
N PHE A 140 -10.86 -1.96 7.46
CA PHE A 140 -11.85 -2.09 6.39
C PHE A 140 -12.38 -3.51 6.26
N VAL A 141 -11.50 -4.50 6.19
CA VAL A 141 -11.89 -5.91 6.06
C VAL A 141 -12.72 -6.34 7.27
N LYS A 142 -12.31 -5.96 8.49
CA LYS A 142 -13.03 -6.31 9.71
C LYS A 142 -14.41 -5.65 9.83
N GLU A 143 -14.55 -4.39 9.40
CA GLU A 143 -15.82 -3.66 9.56
C GLU A 143 -16.86 -4.03 8.49
N TYR A 144 -16.42 -4.30 7.24
CA TYR A 144 -17.34 -4.40 6.11
C TYR A 144 -17.41 -5.79 5.48
N LEU A 145 -16.38 -6.62 5.67
CA LEU A 145 -16.26 -7.92 5.02
C LEU A 145 -16.28 -9.08 6.04
N SER A 146 -16.42 -8.81 7.35
CA SER A 146 -16.47 -9.85 8.39
C SER A 146 -17.61 -10.84 8.18
N ASP A 147 -18.78 -10.32 7.82
CA ASP A 147 -20.03 -11.09 7.76
C ASP A 147 -20.25 -11.69 6.38
N LYS A 148 -19.35 -11.39 5.43
CA LYS A 148 -19.51 -11.72 4.03
C LYS A 148 -18.70 -12.97 3.70
N THR A 149 -19.38 -13.95 3.12
CA THR A 149 -18.72 -15.18 2.63
C THR A 149 -18.25 -14.97 1.19
N PHE A 150 -17.00 -15.31 0.92
CA PHE A 150 -16.44 -15.31 -0.44
C PHE A 150 -16.33 -16.76 -0.94
N PHE A 151 -16.67 -16.98 -2.21
CA PHE A 151 -16.63 -18.29 -2.85
C PHE A 151 -15.32 -18.55 -3.58
N TYR A 152 -14.72 -17.49 -4.12
CA TYR A 152 -13.49 -17.59 -4.89
C TYR A 152 -12.39 -16.68 -4.35
N ASN A 153 -11.15 -17.18 -4.49
CA ASN A 153 -9.94 -16.44 -4.25
C ASN A 153 -8.99 -16.58 -5.45
N ALA A 154 -8.75 -15.47 -6.14
CA ALA A 154 -7.76 -15.31 -7.19
C ALA A 154 -6.40 -15.04 -6.56
N ILE A 155 -5.36 -15.77 -6.96
CA ILE A 155 -3.98 -15.38 -6.63
C ILE A 155 -3.21 -15.22 -7.92
N ASP A 156 -2.69 -14.01 -8.15
CA ASP A 156 -1.80 -13.72 -9.27
C ASP A 156 -0.56 -12.94 -8.80
N SER A 157 0.47 -12.93 -9.63
CA SER A 157 1.73 -12.24 -9.35
C SER A 157 2.17 -11.34 -10.50
N THR A 158 2.54 -10.11 -10.17
CA THR A 158 3.01 -9.11 -11.14
C THR A 158 4.44 -8.71 -10.85
N LYS A 159 5.23 -8.46 -11.92
CA LYS A 159 6.61 -7.97 -11.78
C LYS A 159 6.60 -6.49 -11.41
N ILE A 160 7.40 -6.11 -10.42
CA ILE A 160 7.61 -4.71 -10.02
C ILE A 160 9.07 -4.34 -10.26
N PRO A 161 9.38 -3.46 -11.22
CA PRO A 161 10.72 -2.94 -11.38
C PRO A 161 11.05 -2.00 -10.21
N LEU A 162 12.15 -2.28 -9.50
CA LEU A 162 12.59 -1.44 -8.39
C LEU A 162 13.80 -0.61 -8.81
N ARG A 163 13.84 0.65 -8.36
CA ARG A 163 15.00 1.55 -8.54
C ARG A 163 16.04 1.33 -7.44
N GLN A 164 16.41 0.08 -7.19
CA GLN A 164 17.38 -0.31 -6.18
C GLN A 164 18.40 -1.27 -6.78
N LYS A 165 19.63 -1.26 -6.27
CA LYS A 165 20.65 -2.24 -6.70
C LYS A 165 20.30 -3.63 -6.15
N PRO A 166 20.43 -4.70 -6.95
CA PRO A 166 20.17 -6.04 -6.46
C PRO A 166 21.22 -6.45 -5.44
N VAL A 167 20.78 -7.17 -4.39
CA VAL A 167 21.68 -7.67 -3.36
C VAL A 167 22.59 -8.75 -3.96
N LYS A 168 23.91 -8.59 -3.78
CA LYS A 168 24.90 -9.56 -4.23
C LYS A 168 24.89 -10.78 -3.31
N ILE A 169 24.24 -11.86 -3.74
CA ILE A 169 24.31 -13.15 -3.04
C ILE A 169 25.70 -13.76 -3.29
N LYS A 170 26.52 -13.89 -2.24
CA LYS A 170 27.76 -14.66 -2.29
C LYS A 170 27.39 -16.14 -2.44
N LYS A 171 27.47 -16.68 -3.66
CA LYS A 171 27.31 -18.12 -3.88
C LYS A 171 28.54 -18.83 -3.33
N GLU A 172 28.36 -19.58 -2.25
CA GLU A 172 29.38 -20.54 -1.81
C GLU A 172 29.57 -21.57 -2.91
N LYS A 173 30.82 -21.81 -3.31
CA LYS A 173 31.12 -22.85 -4.30
C LYS A 173 30.76 -24.19 -3.68
N PRO A 174 29.88 -25.00 -4.29
CA PRO A 174 29.54 -26.30 -3.74
C PRO A 174 30.83 -27.13 -3.65
N LYS A 175 31.10 -27.71 -2.47
CA LYS A 175 32.21 -28.65 -2.30
C LYS A 175 32.01 -29.79 -3.31
N LEU A 176 33.00 -30.00 -4.17
CA LEU A 176 32.96 -31.07 -5.17
C LEU A 176 32.78 -32.42 -4.45
N LYS A 177 31.64 -33.07 -4.66
CA LYS A 177 31.42 -34.44 -4.16
C LYS A 177 32.37 -35.38 -4.93
N LYS A 178 33.11 -36.23 -4.22
CA LYS A 178 33.88 -37.29 -4.87
C LYS A 178 32.90 -38.19 -5.65
N ARG A 179 33.17 -38.42 -6.93
CA ARG A 179 32.40 -39.36 -7.76
C ARG A 179 32.60 -40.77 -7.20
N GLY A 180 31.51 -41.48 -6.89
CA GLY A 180 31.55 -42.88 -6.48
C GLY A 180 30.64 -43.24 -5.30
N ARG A 181 30.66 -44.53 -4.94
CA ARG A 181 29.99 -45.08 -3.76
C ARG A 181 30.63 -44.48 -2.49
N PRO A 182 29.84 -44.03 -1.51
CA PRO A 182 30.38 -43.55 -0.24
C PRO A 182 31.15 -44.68 0.44
N LYS A 183 32.27 -44.36 1.11
CA LYS A 183 33.04 -45.37 1.84
C LYS A 183 32.18 -45.95 2.96
N LYS A 184 32.38 -47.25 3.28
CA LYS A 184 31.66 -47.92 4.37
C LYS A 184 31.95 -47.18 5.67
N GLY A 185 30.94 -46.53 6.25
CA GLY A 185 31.06 -45.67 7.45
C GLY A 185 30.98 -44.15 7.20
N GLU A 186 30.94 -43.68 5.95
CA GLU A 186 30.70 -42.25 5.66
C GLU A 186 29.21 -41.90 5.86
N ILE A 187 28.90 -41.17 6.94
CA ILE A 187 27.60 -40.54 7.15
C ILE A 187 27.55 -39.32 6.22
N ARG A 188 26.71 -39.38 5.18
CA ARG A 188 26.41 -38.20 4.36
C ARG A 188 25.59 -37.24 5.21
N GLU A 189 25.96 -35.96 5.21
CA GLU A 189 25.10 -34.92 5.76
C GLU A 189 23.71 -35.04 5.12
N PRO A 190 22.63 -35.06 5.92
CA PRO A 190 21.28 -35.13 5.39
C PRO A 190 21.03 -33.94 4.46
N ILE A 191 20.31 -34.20 3.36
CA ILE A 191 19.89 -33.15 2.44
C ILE A 191 19.04 -32.18 3.26
N ARG A 192 19.42 -30.90 3.30
CA ARG A 192 18.61 -29.89 3.96
C ARG A 192 17.25 -29.83 3.26
N PRO A 193 16.13 -29.85 3.99
CA PRO A 193 14.82 -29.79 3.39
C PRO A 193 14.67 -28.51 2.57
N THR A 194 13.91 -28.61 1.50
CA THR A 194 13.57 -27.45 0.67
C THR A 194 12.73 -26.46 1.46
N ILE A 195 12.69 -25.19 1.02
CA ILE A 195 11.91 -24.15 1.71
C ILE A 195 10.41 -24.53 1.79
N LEU A 196 9.88 -25.25 0.79
CA LEU A 196 8.51 -25.75 0.80
C LEU A 196 8.25 -26.76 1.91
N GLU A 197 9.13 -27.74 2.06
CA GLU A 197 9.00 -28.78 3.08
C GLU A 197 9.07 -28.15 4.47
N GLN A 198 9.99 -27.18 4.67
CA GLN A 198 10.05 -26.40 5.90
C GLN A 198 8.74 -25.62 6.15
N GLN A 199 8.13 -25.03 5.12
CA GLN A 199 6.87 -24.29 5.25
C GLN A 199 5.65 -25.16 5.54
N GLN A 200 5.68 -26.44 5.16
CA GLN A 200 4.60 -27.37 5.48
C GLN A 200 4.60 -27.76 6.96
N GLU A 201 5.77 -27.88 7.57
CA GLU A 201 5.91 -28.24 8.99
C GLU A 201 5.63 -27.05 9.94
N MET A 202 5.87 -25.82 9.48
CA MET A 202 5.61 -24.61 10.27
C MET A 202 4.11 -24.35 10.46
N GLN A 203 3.74 -24.01 11.70
CA GLN A 203 2.36 -23.71 12.08
C GLN A 203 2.02 -22.22 11.96
N SER A 204 2.98 -21.32 12.23
CA SER A 204 2.75 -19.87 12.19
C SER A 204 3.00 -19.26 10.81
N VAL A 205 2.18 -18.26 10.45
CA VAL A 205 2.36 -17.47 9.22
C VAL A 205 3.62 -16.61 9.30
N GLU A 206 3.91 -16.05 10.48
CA GLU A 206 5.08 -15.18 10.69
C GLU A 206 6.38 -15.95 10.41
N GLU A 207 6.46 -17.19 10.89
CA GLU A 207 7.59 -18.09 10.63
C GLU A 207 7.73 -18.39 9.13
N LYS A 208 6.62 -18.69 8.45
CA LYS A 208 6.61 -18.92 6.99
C LYS A 208 7.11 -17.72 6.20
N LEU A 209 6.77 -16.50 6.65
CA LEU A 209 7.21 -15.25 6.02
C LEU A 209 8.71 -15.00 6.21
N THR A 210 9.33 -15.44 7.31
CA THR A 210 10.78 -15.27 7.50
C THR A 210 11.62 -16.02 6.47
N LEU A 211 11.10 -17.12 5.89
CA LEU A 211 11.78 -17.85 4.83
C LEU A 211 11.69 -17.17 3.45
N VAL A 212 10.87 -16.13 3.33
CA VAL A 212 10.64 -15.39 2.09
C VAL A 212 11.48 -14.11 2.10
N SER A 213 12.41 -14.02 1.15
CA SER A 213 13.24 -12.82 1.00
C SER A 213 12.45 -11.70 0.31
N THR A 214 12.53 -10.51 0.91
CA THR A 214 11.95 -9.25 0.42
C THR A 214 13.00 -8.31 -0.20
N ASP A 215 14.28 -8.70 -0.19
CA ASP A 215 15.42 -7.89 -0.66
C ASP A 215 15.48 -7.77 -2.18
N CYS A 216 15.71 -6.57 -2.74
CA CYS A 216 15.76 -6.38 -4.20
C CYS A 216 16.66 -7.41 -4.92
N GLY A 217 16.07 -8.13 -5.88
CA GLY A 217 16.71 -9.22 -6.62
C GLY A 217 16.67 -9.04 -8.13
N VAL A 218 17.16 -10.06 -8.85
CA VAL A 218 17.04 -10.14 -10.31
C VAL A 218 16.02 -11.22 -10.65
N GLY A 219 14.92 -10.81 -11.26
CA GLY A 219 13.89 -11.68 -11.81
C GLY A 219 14.20 -12.07 -13.25
N ILE A 220 13.90 -13.31 -13.60
CA ILE A 220 13.96 -13.85 -14.96
C ILE A 220 12.64 -14.54 -15.28
N LYS A 221 12.04 -14.23 -16.43
CA LYS A 221 10.83 -14.89 -16.94
C LYS A 221 10.99 -15.12 -18.44
N GLN A 222 10.60 -16.28 -18.91
CA GLN A 222 10.50 -16.55 -20.34
C GLN A 222 9.17 -16.00 -20.86
N ASN A 223 9.19 -15.22 -21.93
CA ASN A 223 7.98 -14.70 -22.56
C ASN A 223 7.37 -15.74 -23.53
N SER A 224 6.16 -15.46 -24.02
CA SER A 224 5.46 -16.35 -24.97
C SER A 224 6.20 -16.54 -26.30
N LYS A 225 7.13 -15.65 -26.65
CA LYS A 225 8.00 -15.74 -27.82
C LYS A 225 9.30 -16.51 -27.56
N GLY A 226 9.47 -17.08 -26.37
CA GLY A 226 10.65 -17.85 -25.98
C GLY A 226 11.84 -17.02 -25.47
N ASN A 227 11.79 -15.69 -25.52
CA ASN A 227 12.86 -14.80 -25.06
C ASN A 227 12.85 -14.67 -23.53
N ARG A 228 14.03 -14.58 -22.92
CA ARG A 228 14.20 -14.33 -21.49
C ARG A 228 14.14 -12.85 -21.19
N GLU A 229 13.11 -12.43 -20.49
CA GLU A 229 13.01 -11.11 -19.92
C GLU A 229 13.64 -11.09 -18.53
N ILE A 230 14.53 -10.12 -18.30
CA ILE A 230 15.25 -9.93 -17.04
C ILE A 230 14.83 -8.58 -16.48
N TRP A 231 14.51 -8.53 -15.20
CA TRP A 231 14.26 -7.27 -14.50
C TRP A 231 14.93 -7.25 -13.13
N ILE A 232 15.24 -6.05 -12.66
CA ILE A 232 15.73 -5.81 -11.30
C ILE A 232 14.53 -5.36 -10.48
N GLY A 233 14.22 -6.09 -9.42
CA GLY A 233 13.13 -5.73 -8.52
C GLY A 233 12.50 -6.91 -7.81
N ALA A 234 11.17 -6.86 -7.72
CA ALA A 234 10.36 -7.81 -6.98
C ALA A 234 9.22 -8.38 -7.84
N LYS A 235 8.49 -9.34 -7.27
CA LYS A 235 7.17 -9.80 -7.69
C LYS A 235 6.19 -9.52 -6.57
N LEU A 236 5.07 -8.88 -6.91
CA LEU A 236 3.97 -8.67 -5.99
C LEU A 236 2.91 -9.72 -6.25
N HIS A 237 2.65 -10.55 -5.25
CA HIS A 237 1.54 -11.50 -5.20
C HIS A 237 0.34 -10.80 -4.59
N ILE A 238 -0.81 -10.88 -5.22
CA ILE A 238 -2.08 -10.33 -4.72
C ILE A 238 -3.10 -11.45 -4.71
N SER A 239 -3.81 -11.56 -3.59
CA SER A 239 -4.98 -12.41 -3.40
C SER A 239 -6.21 -11.52 -3.48
N ALA A 240 -7.07 -11.74 -4.47
CA ALA A 240 -8.30 -10.99 -4.66
C ALA A 240 -9.51 -11.92 -4.59
N VAL A 241 -10.53 -11.53 -3.84
CA VAL A 241 -11.78 -12.29 -3.68
C VAL A 241 -12.89 -11.71 -4.56
N ASP A 242 -14.06 -12.34 -4.53
CA ASP A 242 -15.24 -11.93 -5.30
C ASP A 242 -15.50 -10.41 -5.22
N GLY A 243 -15.69 -9.79 -6.39
CA GLY A 243 -15.83 -8.34 -6.52
C GLY A 243 -14.51 -7.59 -6.64
N ASP A 244 -13.43 -8.27 -7.04
CA ASP A 244 -12.08 -7.72 -7.23
C ASP A 244 -11.52 -7.02 -5.98
N ILE A 245 -11.88 -7.55 -4.80
CA ILE A 245 -11.45 -6.99 -3.52
C ILE A 245 -10.10 -7.60 -3.15
N PRO A 246 -9.01 -6.81 -3.07
CA PRO A 246 -7.73 -7.34 -2.61
C PRO A 246 -7.82 -7.66 -1.12
N MET A 247 -7.50 -8.89 -0.72
CA MET A 247 -7.53 -9.35 0.67
C MET A 247 -6.14 -9.48 1.27
N SER A 248 -5.18 -9.94 0.46
CA SER A 248 -3.80 -10.06 0.91
C SER A 248 -2.85 -9.73 -0.23
N HIS A 249 -1.67 -9.25 0.15
CA HIS A 249 -0.62 -8.95 -0.81
C HIS A 249 0.75 -9.26 -0.18
N LEU A 250 1.66 -9.78 -0.98
CA LEU A 250 3.02 -10.10 -0.55
C LEU A 250 4.02 -9.77 -1.64
N GLN A 251 5.01 -8.96 -1.32
CA GLN A 251 6.11 -8.64 -2.21
C GLN A 251 7.30 -9.57 -1.93
N ILE A 252 7.72 -10.33 -2.95
CA ILE A 252 8.83 -11.28 -2.86
C ILE A 252 9.86 -11.00 -3.95
N THR A 253 11.12 -11.32 -3.71
CA THR A 253 12.20 -11.01 -4.68
C THR A 253 12.92 -12.24 -5.20
N LYS A 254 12.75 -13.37 -4.53
CA LYS A 254 13.28 -14.65 -5.01
C LYS A 254 12.33 -15.26 -6.04
N ASN A 255 12.85 -15.44 -7.25
CA ASN A 255 12.44 -16.52 -8.14
C ASN A 255 12.82 -17.85 -7.48
N ASN A 256 12.07 -18.29 -6.47
CA ASN A 256 12.08 -19.67 -6.07
C ASN A 256 10.92 -20.34 -6.82
N PRO A 257 11.16 -21.31 -7.72
CA PRO A 257 10.11 -22.00 -8.47
C PRO A 257 9.20 -22.88 -7.58
N GLN A 258 9.27 -22.68 -6.28
CA GLN A 258 8.68 -23.49 -5.23
C GLN A 258 7.78 -22.66 -4.31
N PHE A 259 7.45 -21.40 -4.61
CA PHE A 259 6.51 -20.66 -3.76
C PHE A 259 5.08 -20.91 -4.23
N LYS A 260 4.32 -21.74 -3.51
CA LYS A 260 2.86 -21.84 -3.64
C LYS A 260 2.25 -21.26 -2.36
N LEU A 261 1.50 -20.17 -2.51
CA LEU A 261 0.53 -19.75 -1.51
C LEU A 261 -0.64 -20.74 -1.64
N ASN A 262 -0.76 -21.65 -0.69
CA ASN A 262 -1.98 -22.46 -0.52
C ASN A 262 -2.94 -21.70 0.37
#